data_AF-A0A535W8Y3-F1
#
_entry.id   AF-A0A535W8Y3-F1
#
_cell.length_a   1.000
_cell.length_b   1.000
_cell.length_c   1.000
_cell.angle_alpha   90.00
_cell.angle_beta   90.00
_cell.angle_gamma   90.00
#
_symmetry.space_group_name_H-M   'P 1'
#
loop_
_entity.id
_entity.type
_entity.pdbx_description
1 polymer ?
#
loop_
_entity_poly.entity_id
_entity_poly.type
_entity_poly.pdbx_seq_one_letter_code
_entity_poly.pdbx_strand_id
1 'polypeptide(L)'
;MAQMFMSKLSANERMALWGAVIVFIVSLIGTSWLTLILAAAVAVVYYLKYSPTSNITWPIQVEIINLAISAIIGLLAILGLLGLIGIGSVFGGLGFGFLGGLFIVVLVGAVVNLIGAGMMVLGTWREYQAMPKTAPPAPPAPPAPPAA
;
A
#
# COMPACT_ATOMS: atom_id res chain seq x y z
N MET A 1 1.11 24.27 -3.59
CA MET A 1 2.09 23.17 -3.49
C MET A 1 1.47 21.78 -3.66
N ALA A 2 0.39 21.44 -2.94
CA ALA A 2 -0.24 20.11 -3.07
C ALA A 2 -0.72 19.77 -4.49
N GLN A 3 -1.32 20.72 -5.22
CA GLN A 3 -1.76 20.47 -6.61
C GLN A 3 -0.59 20.21 -7.58
N MET A 4 0.54 20.91 -7.41
CA MET A 4 1.76 20.67 -8.21
C MET A 4 2.45 19.34 -7.90
N PHE A 5 2.33 18.85 -6.67
CA PHE A 5 2.79 17.50 -6.31
C PHE A 5 1.87 16.44 -6.93
N MET A 6 0.55 16.63 -6.83
CA MET A 6 -0.44 15.71 -7.39
C MET A 6 -0.39 15.60 -8.92
N SER A 7 0.12 16.62 -9.63
CA SER A 7 0.33 16.56 -11.08
C SER A 7 1.59 15.81 -11.51
N LYS A 8 2.52 15.56 -10.59
CA LYS A 8 3.74 14.75 -10.85
C LYS A 8 3.51 13.25 -10.71
N LEU A 9 2.45 12.87 -10.01
CA LEU A 9 2.08 11.48 -9.75
C LEU A 9 1.32 10.89 -10.94
N SER A 10 1.65 9.66 -11.31
CA SER A 10 0.88 8.88 -12.28
C SER A 10 -0.54 8.59 -11.76
N ALA A 11 -1.45 8.16 -12.63
CA ALA A 11 -2.81 7.78 -12.21
C ALA A 11 -2.81 6.65 -11.17
N ASN A 12 -1.86 5.71 -11.27
CA ASN A 12 -1.73 4.59 -10.35
C ASN A 12 -1.16 5.04 -9.00
N GLU A 13 -0.13 5.87 -9.02
CA GLU A 13 0.47 6.55 -7.86
C GLU A 13 -0.55 7.38 -7.08
N ARG A 14 -1.41 8.11 -7.79
CA ARG A 14 -2.49 8.90 -7.16
C ARG A 14 -3.52 7.98 -6.50
N MET A 15 -3.87 6.86 -7.12
CA MET A 15 -4.76 5.86 -6.53
C MET A 15 -4.14 5.25 -5.27
N ALA A 16 -2.84 4.93 -5.30
CA ALA A 16 -2.12 4.41 -4.15
C ALA A 16 -2.00 5.45 -3.02
N LEU A 17 -1.72 6.70 -3.34
CA LEU A 17 -1.67 7.78 -2.36
C LEU A 17 -3.05 8.03 -1.71
N TRP A 18 -4.13 8.04 -2.50
CA TRP A 18 -5.48 8.17 -1.94
C TRP A 18 -5.85 6.97 -1.07
N GLY A 19 -5.47 5.75 -1.47
CA GLY A 19 -5.60 4.57 -0.63
C GLY A 19 -4.85 4.73 0.71
N ALA A 20 -3.63 5.26 0.68
CA ALA A 20 -2.83 5.52 1.87
C ALA A 20 -3.48 6.56 2.80
N VAL A 21 -4.06 7.63 2.23
CA VAL A 21 -4.79 8.64 3.00
C VAL A 21 -6.03 8.03 3.68
N ILE A 22 -6.78 7.18 2.97
CA ILE A 22 -7.94 6.49 3.56
C ILE A 22 -7.49 5.59 4.72
N VAL A 23 -6.48 4.75 4.52
CA VAL A 23 -5.94 3.88 5.58
C VAL A 23 -5.44 4.70 6.76
N PHE A 24 -4.78 5.83 6.51
CA PHE A 24 -4.30 6.73 7.57
C PHE A 24 -5.45 7.29 8.41
N ILE A 25 -6.49 7.84 7.77
CA ILE A 25 -7.65 8.40 8.47
C ILE A 25 -8.38 7.31 9.27
N VAL A 26 -8.59 6.14 8.69
CA VAL A 26 -9.25 5.04 9.40
C VAL A 26 -8.39 4.54 10.56
N SER A 27 -7.06 4.52 10.40
CA SER A 27 -6.14 4.09 11.46
C SER A 27 -6.13 5.03 12.67
N LEU A 28 -6.43 6.32 12.49
CA LEU A 28 -6.61 7.26 13.59
C LEU A 28 -7.80 6.90 14.49
N ILE A 29 -8.81 6.19 13.95
CA ILE A 29 -10.04 5.84 14.65
C ILE A 29 -9.89 4.51 15.42
N GLY A 30 -8.72 3.87 15.35
CA GLY A 30 -8.36 2.78 16.28
C GLY A 30 -8.09 1.41 15.66
N THR A 31 -7.68 1.32 14.38
CA THR A 31 -7.31 0.02 13.80
C THR A 31 -5.91 -0.44 14.20
N SER A 32 -4.86 0.34 13.95
CA SER A 32 -3.48 0.00 14.36
C SER A 32 -2.50 1.18 14.18
N TRP A 33 -1.59 1.34 15.14
CA TRP A 33 -0.47 2.30 15.03
C TRP A 33 0.52 1.89 13.93
N LEU A 34 0.67 0.59 13.67
CA LEU A 34 1.54 0.09 12.61
C LEU A 34 1.00 0.45 11.22
N THR A 35 -0.31 0.29 10.97
CA THR A 35 -0.92 0.67 9.69
C THR A 35 -0.86 2.18 9.48
N LEU A 36 -0.95 2.96 10.57
CA LEU A 36 -0.78 4.41 10.53
C LEU A 36 0.63 4.81 10.09
N ILE A 37 1.67 4.21 10.68
CA ILE A 37 3.08 4.46 10.30
C ILE A 37 3.33 4.05 8.86
N LEU A 38 2.85 2.87 8.45
CA LEU A 38 3.05 2.36 7.09
C LEU A 38 2.33 3.23 6.05
N ALA A 39 1.11 3.69 6.33
CA ALA A 39 0.39 4.61 5.45
C ALA A 39 1.10 5.96 5.31
N ALA A 40 1.61 6.51 6.43
CA ALA A 40 2.44 7.71 6.41
C ALA A 40 3.73 7.49 5.61
N ALA A 41 4.37 6.33 5.75
CA ALA A 41 5.58 5.98 5.02
C ALA A 41 5.36 6.01 3.49
N VAL A 42 4.21 5.52 2.98
CA VAL A 42 3.90 5.61 1.54
C VAL A 42 3.81 7.07 1.06
N ALA A 43 3.16 7.94 1.84
CA ALA A 43 3.10 9.36 1.52
C ALA A 43 4.48 10.02 1.53
N VAL A 44 5.32 9.68 2.50
CA VAL A 44 6.70 10.16 2.62
C VAL A 44 7.57 9.65 1.46
N VAL A 45 7.45 8.38 1.08
CA VAL A 45 8.20 7.79 -0.04
C VAL A 45 7.86 8.50 -1.35
N TYR A 46 6.57 8.74 -1.64
CA TYR A 46 6.18 9.52 -2.81
C TYR A 46 6.65 10.97 -2.74
N TYR A 47 6.58 11.60 -1.57
CA TYR A 47 7.12 12.95 -1.38
C TYR A 47 8.63 13.00 -1.67
N LEU A 48 9.41 12.06 -1.12
CA LEU A 48 10.85 11.98 -1.33
C LEU A 48 11.24 11.59 -2.76
N LYS A 49 10.44 10.77 -3.46
CA LYS A 49 10.64 10.43 -4.86
C LYS A 49 10.54 11.66 -5.78
N TYR A 50 9.59 12.55 -5.52
CA TYR A 50 9.31 13.72 -6.37
C TYR A 50 9.83 15.05 -5.82
N SER A 51 10.49 15.02 -4.65
CA SER A 51 11.05 16.20 -4.03
C SER A 51 12.22 16.74 -4.87
N PRO A 52 12.20 18.03 -5.23
CA PRO A 52 13.25 18.64 -6.04
C PRO A 52 14.61 18.72 -5.32
N THR A 53 14.65 18.51 -4.00
CA THR A 53 15.87 18.52 -3.17
C THR A 53 16.32 17.13 -2.72
N SER A 54 15.63 16.07 -3.15
CA SER A 54 15.95 14.70 -2.77
C SER A 54 16.96 14.09 -3.75
N ASN A 55 18.20 13.91 -3.29
CA ASN A 55 19.23 13.10 -3.95
C ASN A 55 19.36 11.73 -3.26
N ILE A 56 18.23 11.09 -2.95
CA ILE A 56 18.24 9.79 -2.27
C ILE A 56 18.52 8.68 -3.30
N THR A 57 19.65 8.01 -3.15
CA THR A 57 19.95 6.76 -3.85
C THR A 57 19.19 5.63 -3.17
N TRP A 58 18.10 5.19 -3.78
CA TRP A 58 17.30 4.09 -3.24
C TRP A 58 18.01 2.74 -3.49
N PRO A 59 18.05 1.84 -2.50
CA PRO A 59 18.68 0.52 -2.66
C PRO A 59 17.95 -0.38 -3.67
N ILE A 60 16.70 -0.04 -3.99
CA ILE A 60 15.81 -0.75 -4.90
C ILE A 60 14.83 0.26 -5.52
N GLN A 61 14.21 -0.11 -6.65
CA GLN A 61 13.14 0.65 -7.28
C GLN A 61 12.04 1.01 -6.28
N VAL A 62 11.65 2.28 -6.23
CA VAL A 62 10.72 2.85 -5.23
C VAL A 62 9.35 2.18 -5.30
N GLU A 63 8.95 1.77 -6.49
CA GLU A 63 7.69 1.10 -6.74
C GLU A 63 7.64 -0.29 -6.09
N ILE A 64 8.78 -0.99 -5.97
CA ILE A 64 8.86 -2.26 -5.22
C ILE A 64 8.71 -2.01 -3.72
N ILE A 65 9.30 -0.92 -3.21
CA ILE A 65 9.15 -0.49 -1.80
C ILE A 65 7.67 -0.22 -1.49
N ASN A 66 7.01 0.58 -2.32
CA ASN A 66 5.60 0.90 -2.15
C ASN A 66 4.71 -0.34 -2.30
N LEU A 67 5.03 -1.25 -3.22
CA LEU A 67 4.33 -2.53 -3.35
C LEU A 67 4.45 -3.34 -2.05
N ALA A 68 5.66 -3.50 -1.50
CA ALA A 68 5.86 -4.25 -0.27
C ALA A 68 5.08 -3.65 0.91
N ILE A 69 5.12 -2.32 1.08
CA ILE A 69 4.36 -1.64 2.14
C ILE A 69 2.86 -1.84 1.94
N SER A 70 2.36 -1.64 0.71
CA SER A 70 0.94 -1.82 0.41
C SER A 70 0.46 -3.25 0.63
N ALA A 71 1.28 -4.26 0.31
CA ALA A 71 0.96 -5.66 0.54
C ALA A 71 0.85 -5.99 2.04
N ILE A 72 1.75 -5.44 2.86
CA ILE A 72 1.67 -5.57 4.32
C ILE A 72 0.39 -4.94 4.85
N ILE A 73 0.07 -3.70 4.42
CA ILE A 73 -1.17 -3.02 4.83
C ILE A 73 -2.41 -3.83 4.38
N GLY A 74 -2.42 -4.33 3.15
CA GLY A 74 -3.49 -5.17 2.62
C GLY A 74 -3.70 -6.44 3.45
N LEU A 75 -2.62 -7.13 3.81
CA LEU A 75 -2.67 -8.31 4.67
C LEU A 75 -3.23 -7.98 6.05
N LEU A 76 -2.75 -6.90 6.68
CA LEU A 76 -3.25 -6.45 7.99
C LEU A 76 -4.72 -6.05 7.94
N ALA A 77 -5.19 -5.43 6.85
CA ALA A 77 -6.59 -5.08 6.67
C ALA A 77 -7.48 -6.33 6.56
N ILE A 78 -7.03 -7.36 5.82
CA ILE A 78 -7.74 -8.64 5.72
C ILE A 78 -7.78 -9.35 7.08
N LEU A 79 -6.65 -9.45 7.77
CA LEU A 79 -6.58 -10.08 9.09
C LEU A 79 -7.44 -9.34 10.12
N GLY A 80 -7.44 -8.01 10.08
CA GLY A 80 -8.30 -7.18 10.93
C GLY A 80 -9.79 -7.43 10.68
N LEU A 81 -10.20 -7.52 9.42
CA LEU A 81 -11.59 -7.85 9.07
C LEU A 81 -11.98 -9.27 9.49
N LEU A 82 -11.12 -10.26 9.26
CA LEU A 82 -11.36 -11.64 9.69
C LEU A 82 -11.45 -11.77 11.21
N GLY A 83 -10.58 -11.07 11.95
CA GLY A 83 -10.65 -10.97 13.40
C GLY A 83 -11.97 -10.35 13.86
N LEU A 84 -12.44 -9.31 13.19
CA LEU A 84 -13.73 -8.68 13.50
C LEU A 84 -14.92 -9.63 13.25
N ILE A 85 -14.91 -10.39 12.16
CA ILE A 85 -15.93 -11.39 11.85
C ILE A 85 -15.90 -12.53 12.88
N GLY A 86 -14.72 -13.00 13.27
CA GLY A 86 -14.55 -14.05 14.28
C GLY A 86 -14.98 -13.63 15.69
N ILE A 87 -14.71 -12.38 16.08
CA ILE A 87 -15.19 -11.82 17.35
C ILE A 87 -16.71 -11.57 17.27
N GLY A 88 -17.19 -11.05 16.15
CA GLY A 88 -18.61 -10.79 15.92
C GLY A 88 -19.48 -12.05 15.97
N SER A 89 -18.97 -13.21 15.57
CA SER A 89 -19.69 -14.49 15.67
C SER A 89 -19.76 -15.04 17.10
N VAL A 90 -18.77 -14.74 17.95
CA VAL A 90 -18.72 -15.15 19.36
C VAL A 90 -19.58 -14.24 20.24
N PHE A 91 -19.52 -12.92 20.02
CA PHE A 91 -20.27 -11.93 20.82
C PHE A 91 -21.65 -11.59 20.24
N GLY A 92 -21.91 -11.91 18.97
CA GLY A 92 -23.20 -11.67 18.29
C GLY A 92 -24.38 -12.47 18.87
N GLY A 93 -24.11 -13.50 19.67
CA GLY A 93 -25.15 -14.25 20.39
C GLY A 93 -25.73 -13.54 21.61
N LEU A 94 -25.11 -12.47 22.13
CA LEU A 94 -25.42 -11.96 23.48
C LEU A 94 -25.72 -10.45 23.63
N GLY A 95 -25.86 -9.63 22.58
CA GLY A 95 -26.24 -8.23 22.86
C GLY A 95 -26.31 -7.24 21.71
N PHE A 96 -27.40 -7.27 20.95
CA PHE A 96 -27.79 -6.24 19.98
C PHE A 96 -28.38 -4.96 20.61
N GLY A 97 -28.05 -4.64 21.87
CA GLY A 97 -28.60 -3.48 22.58
C GLY A 97 -27.79 -2.19 22.40
N PHE A 98 -26.56 -2.15 22.91
CA PHE A 98 -25.71 -0.95 22.92
C PHE A 98 -24.37 -1.17 22.17
N LEU A 99 -23.88 -2.41 22.16
CA LEU A 99 -22.67 -2.82 21.44
C LEU A 99 -22.90 -2.97 19.91
N GLY A 100 -24.15 -3.16 19.47
CA GLY A 100 -24.48 -3.32 18.06
C GLY A 100 -24.23 -2.07 17.20
N GLY A 101 -24.52 -0.88 17.74
CA GLY A 101 -24.24 0.39 17.05
C GLY A 101 -22.74 0.66 16.91
N LEU A 102 -21.97 0.41 17.96
CA LEU A 102 -20.51 0.50 17.93
C LEU A 102 -19.91 -0.53 16.96
N PHE A 103 -20.46 -1.75 16.92
CA PHE A 103 -20.04 -2.80 16.01
C PHE A 103 -20.24 -2.41 14.54
N ILE A 104 -21.37 -1.78 14.19
CA ILE A 104 -21.61 -1.27 12.83
C ILE A 104 -20.57 -0.22 12.46
N VAL A 105 -20.24 0.72 13.35
CA VAL A 105 -19.23 1.76 13.10
C VAL A 105 -17.84 1.14 12.88
N VAL A 106 -17.46 0.17 13.70
CA VAL A 106 -16.18 -0.55 13.56
C VAL A 106 -16.14 -1.38 12.28
N LEU A 107 -17.25 -2.01 11.89
CA LEU A 107 -17.36 -2.81 10.67
C LEU A 107 -17.26 -1.94 9.42
N VAL A 108 -17.94 -0.79 9.40
CA VAL A 108 -17.79 0.21 8.33
C VAL A 108 -16.34 0.68 8.25
N GLY A 109 -15.71 0.99 9.38
CA GLY A 109 -14.28 1.34 9.43
C GLY A 109 -13.40 0.25 8.83
N ALA A 110 -13.61 -1.02 9.20
CA ALA A 110 -12.85 -2.15 8.66
C ALA A 110 -13.03 -2.31 7.14
N VAL A 111 -14.25 -2.13 6.62
CA VAL A 111 -14.53 -2.18 5.17
C VAL A 111 -13.87 -1.01 4.44
N VAL A 112 -13.97 0.20 4.97
CA VAL A 112 -13.30 1.38 4.37
C VAL A 112 -11.78 1.23 4.41
N ASN A 113 -11.22 0.68 5.48
CA ASN A 113 -9.80 0.35 5.56
C ASN A 113 -9.38 -0.67 4.49
N LEU A 114 -10.20 -1.71 4.29
CA LEU A 114 -9.96 -2.71 3.26
C LEU A 114 -10.00 -2.10 1.85
N ILE A 115 -10.94 -1.20 1.58
CA ILE A 115 -11.03 -0.48 0.31
C ILE A 115 -9.77 0.38 0.11
N GLY A 116 -9.37 1.16 1.12
CA GLY A 116 -8.15 1.97 1.07
C GLY A 116 -6.89 1.12 0.81
N ALA A 117 -6.74 0.03 1.55
CA ALA A 117 -5.64 -0.90 1.38
C ALA A 117 -5.66 -1.58 -0.01
N GLY A 118 -6.84 -1.97 -0.49
CA GLY A 118 -7.02 -2.53 -1.83
C GLY A 118 -6.63 -1.56 -2.94
N MET A 119 -7.00 -0.28 -2.81
CA MET A 119 -6.56 0.78 -3.73
C MET A 119 -5.05 0.96 -3.72
N MET A 120 -4.40 0.89 -2.56
CA MET A 120 -2.94 0.93 -2.44
C MET A 120 -2.30 -0.23 -3.20
N VAL A 121 -2.69 -1.47 -2.88
CA VAL A 121 -2.13 -2.68 -3.48
C VAL A 121 -2.35 -2.69 -4.99
N LEU A 122 -3.54 -2.33 -5.46
CA LEU A 122 -3.84 -2.27 -6.90
C LEU A 122 -3.03 -1.19 -7.61
N GLY A 123 -2.84 -0.03 -6.99
CA GLY A 123 -2.07 1.07 -7.57
C GLY A 123 -0.60 0.71 -7.71
N THR A 124 0.02 0.25 -6.63
CA THR A 124 1.43 -0.15 -6.60
C THR A 124 1.69 -1.41 -7.44
N TRP A 125 0.75 -2.35 -7.52
CA TRP A 125 0.87 -3.52 -8.39
C TRP A 125 0.87 -3.16 -9.87
N ARG A 126 -0.01 -2.22 -10.29
CA ARG A 126 -0.02 -1.75 -11.68
C ARG A 126 1.26 -1.01 -12.03
N GLU A 127 1.83 -0.25 -11.09
CA GLU A 127 3.16 0.35 -11.26
C GLU A 127 4.24 -0.72 -11.37
N TYR A 128 4.20 -1.74 -10.51
CA TYR A 128 5.08 -2.91 -10.57
C TYR A 128 5.08 -3.59 -11.94
N GLN A 129 3.90 -3.81 -12.52
CA GLN A 129 3.79 -4.43 -13.85
C GLN A 129 4.27 -3.53 -14.98
N ALA A 130 4.19 -2.21 -14.82
CA ALA A 130 4.63 -1.25 -15.81
C ALA A 130 6.15 -1.00 -15.81
N MET A 131 6.90 -1.57 -14.85
CA MET A 131 8.34 -1.40 -14.80
C MET A 131 9.07 -2.16 -15.91
N PRO A 132 10.15 -1.58 -16.48
CA PRO A 132 11.08 -2.32 -17.31
C PRO A 132 11.71 -3.45 -16.47
N LYS A 133 11.34 -4.69 -16.76
CA LYS A 133 11.98 -5.87 -16.16
C LYS A 133 13.37 -5.98 -16.78
N THR A 134 14.42 -5.88 -15.98
CA THR A 134 15.81 -6.05 -16.45
C THR A 134 15.94 -7.38 -17.16
N ALA A 135 16.34 -7.34 -18.45
CA ALA A 135 16.66 -8.53 -19.19
C ALA A 135 17.82 -9.29 -18.50
N PRO A 136 17.82 -10.64 -18.52
CA PRO A 136 18.96 -11.41 -18.05
C PRO A 136 20.25 -10.94 -18.73
N PRO A 137 21.41 -10.96 -18.06
CA PRO A 137 22.68 -10.68 -18.69
C PRO A 137 22.83 -11.53 -19.95
N ALA A 138 23.20 -10.92 -21.07
CA ALA A 138 23.43 -11.65 -22.31
C ALA A 138 24.50 -12.74 -22.05
N PRO A 139 24.32 -13.97 -22.56
CA PRO A 139 25.34 -15.00 -22.46
C PRO A 139 26.68 -14.48 -23.03
N PRO A 140 27.83 -14.84 -22.43
CA PRO A 140 29.14 -14.45 -22.96
C PRO A 140 29.25 -14.84 -24.43
N ALA A 141 29.76 -13.93 -25.26
CA ALA A 141 29.97 -14.22 -26.68
C ALA A 141 30.89 -15.45 -26.84
N PRO A 142 30.60 -16.37 -27.79
CA PRO A 142 31.48 -17.50 -28.08
C PRO A 142 32.90 -17.01 -28.41
N PRO A 143 33.96 -17.71 -27.97
CA PRO A 143 35.33 -17.38 -28.33
C PRO A 143 35.48 -17.30 -29.86
N ALA A 144 36.17 -16.26 -30.35
CA ALA A 144 36.45 -16.11 -31.77
C ALA A 144 37.20 -17.36 -32.30
N PRO A 145 36.87 -17.86 -33.51
CA PRO A 145 37.60 -18.96 -34.13
C PRO A 145 39.09 -18.62 -34.25
N PRO A 146 40.00 -19.60 -34.09
CA PRO A 146 41.42 -19.39 -34.34
C PRO A 146 41.64 -18.84 -35.76
N ALA A 147 42.38 -17.74 -35.86
CA ALA A 147 42.82 -17.21 -37.14
C ALA A 147 43.69 -18.26 -37.85
N ALA A 148 43.34 -18.58 -39.11
CA ALA A 148 44.05 -19.51 -39.97
C ALA A 148 45.36 -18.93 -40.51
#